data_AF-A0A6J5ZGR0-F1
#
_entry.id   AF-A0A6J5ZGR0-F1
#
_cell.length_a   1.000
_cell.length_b   1.000
_cell.length_c   1.000
_cell.angle_alpha   90.00
_cell.angle_beta   90.00
_cell.angle_gamma   90.00
#
_symmetry.space_group_name_H-M   'P 1'
#
loop_
_entity.id
_entity.type
_entity.pdbx_description
1 polymer ?
#
loop_
_entity_poly.entity_id
_entity_poly.type
_entity_poly.pdbx_seq_one_letter_code
_entity_poly.pdbx_strand_id
1 'polypeptide(L)'
;MKITRTAQLLASLALITFIGISSASANSLITTSPISGSTVSTAPTSVTLTTQISLLPDANEIVVTDSSGVRVDDGTLTVSDTTATIGLKPLVDSGIYRVSYVLYSEGDVPLEGSFTFNFSAPSVITPNEPSPTPTKSQTPASSSWGTNVFIIFILILAFFVFIGLALYARKLFRDR
;
A
#
# COMPACT_ATOMS: atom_id res chain seq x y z
N MET A 1 12.71 83.43 21.87
CA MET A 1 12.01 82.17 22.22
C MET A 1 11.37 81.60 20.96
N LYS A 2 12.11 80.81 20.16
CA LYS A 2 11.69 80.31 18.83
C LYS A 2 11.83 78.77 18.72
N ILE A 3 11.59 78.05 19.82
CA ILE A 3 11.74 76.59 19.87
C ILE A 3 10.38 75.87 19.71
N THR A 4 9.28 76.60 19.56
CA THR A 4 7.96 76.02 19.86
C THR A 4 7.46 75.04 18.79
N ARG A 5 7.64 75.34 17.49
CA ARG A 5 7.02 74.53 16.42
C ARG A 5 7.80 73.29 16.02
N THR A 6 9.13 73.38 15.93
CA THR A 6 9.98 72.23 15.55
C THR A 6 10.07 71.20 16.68
N ALA A 7 10.13 71.65 17.93
CA ALA A 7 10.08 70.74 19.08
C ALA A 7 8.71 70.04 19.21
N GLN A 8 7.60 70.73 18.93
CA GLN A 8 6.27 70.10 18.90
C GLN A 8 6.14 69.07 17.77
N LEU A 9 6.70 69.34 16.58
CA LEU A 9 6.72 68.39 15.47
C LEU A 9 7.54 67.14 15.79
N LEU A 10 8.76 67.30 16.31
CA LEU A 10 9.59 66.16 16.73
C LEU A 10 8.94 65.34 17.86
N ALA A 11 8.33 66.02 18.84
CA ALA A 11 7.61 65.34 19.93
C ALA A 11 6.39 64.57 19.41
N SER A 12 5.64 65.13 18.44
CA SER A 12 4.50 64.43 17.83
C SER A 12 4.93 63.21 17.01
N LEU A 13 6.06 63.31 16.29
CA LEU A 13 6.59 62.21 15.49
C LEU A 13 7.13 61.07 16.37
N ALA A 14 7.76 61.40 17.49
CA ALA A 14 8.20 60.43 18.49
C ALA A 14 7.01 59.71 19.18
N LEU A 15 5.89 60.40 19.38
CA LEU A 15 4.69 59.80 19.98
C LEU A 15 4.01 58.78 19.05
N ILE A 16 4.04 59.01 17.73
CA ILE A 16 3.48 58.08 16.73
C ILE A 16 4.29 56.77 16.66
N THR A 17 5.60 56.83 16.88
CA THR A 17 6.44 55.60 16.92
C THR A 17 6.20 54.71 18.14
N PHE A 18 5.45 55.18 19.13
CA PHE A 18 5.10 54.43 20.34
C PHE A 18 3.74 53.73 20.26
N ILE A 19 2.98 53.93 19.18
CA ILE A 19 1.79 53.13 18.89
C ILE A 19 2.30 51.76 18.46
N GLY A 20 2.37 50.85 19.44
CA GLY A 20 2.94 49.53 19.29
C GLY A 20 2.41 48.84 18.04
N ILE A 21 3.32 48.42 17.17
CA ILE A 21 3.02 47.48 16.10
C ILE A 21 2.66 46.17 16.80
N SER A 22 1.38 45.95 17.07
CA SER A 22 0.90 44.65 17.51
C SER A 22 1.29 43.66 16.42
N SER A 23 2.18 42.71 16.73
CA SER A 23 2.44 41.58 15.85
C SER A 23 1.12 40.86 15.64
N ALA A 24 0.55 40.95 14.45
CA ALA A 24 -0.58 40.12 14.08
C ALA A 24 -0.09 38.66 14.08
N SER A 25 -0.46 37.90 15.11
CA SER A 25 -0.30 36.46 15.12
C SER A 25 -1.43 35.89 14.27
N ALA A 26 -1.08 35.41 13.07
CA ALA A 26 -2.01 34.67 12.23
C ALA A 26 -1.86 33.17 12.51
N ASN A 27 -2.97 32.45 12.50
CA ASN A 27 -2.97 30.99 12.58
C ASN A 27 -2.09 30.39 11.46
N SER A 28 -1.41 29.29 11.78
CA SER A 28 -0.53 28.58 10.86
C SER A 28 -0.71 27.07 10.95
N LEU A 29 -0.44 26.39 9.84
CA LEU A 29 -0.46 24.93 9.76
C LEU A 29 0.87 24.38 10.29
N ILE A 30 0.80 23.53 11.32
CA ILE A 30 1.96 22.95 12.01
C ILE A 30 2.38 21.64 11.36
N THR A 31 1.43 20.72 11.16
CA THR A 31 1.69 19.41 10.55
C THR A 31 0.51 18.92 9.73
N THR A 32 0.82 18.03 8.78
CA THR A 32 -0.14 17.32 7.93
C THR A 32 0.18 15.83 7.94
N SER A 33 -0.86 15.01 7.98
CA SER A 33 -0.78 13.58 7.79
C SER A 33 -1.83 13.17 6.76
N PRO A 34 -1.46 12.75 5.55
CA PRO A 34 -0.10 12.59 5.02
C PRO A 34 0.72 13.88 4.97
N ILE A 35 2.05 13.76 5.00
CA ILE A 35 2.95 14.90 4.92
C ILE A 35 2.80 15.57 3.55
N SER A 36 2.69 16.90 3.54
CA SER A 36 2.69 17.69 2.31
C SER A 36 3.87 17.35 1.40
N GLY A 37 3.58 17.02 0.14
CA GLY A 37 4.55 16.63 -0.87
C GLY A 37 5.10 15.20 -0.74
N SER A 38 4.65 14.42 0.24
CA SER A 38 5.12 13.05 0.44
C SER A 38 4.50 12.07 -0.55
N THR A 39 5.20 10.95 -0.77
CA THR A 39 4.65 9.77 -1.46
C THR A 39 4.29 8.72 -0.42
N VAL A 40 3.03 8.27 -0.47
CA VAL A 40 2.48 7.26 0.43
C VAL A 40 2.19 6.00 -0.37
N SER A 41 2.73 4.86 0.06
CA SER A 41 2.48 3.57 -0.60
C SER A 41 1.22 2.85 -0.09
N THR A 42 0.73 3.23 1.09
CA THR A 42 -0.47 2.67 1.72
C THR A 42 -1.60 3.69 1.63
N ALA A 43 -2.78 3.30 1.17
CA ALA A 43 -3.91 4.20 1.06
C ALA A 43 -4.30 4.74 2.46
N PRO A 44 -4.19 6.06 2.71
CA PRO A 44 -4.67 6.63 3.96
C PRO A 44 -6.21 6.57 4.01
N THR A 45 -6.75 6.30 5.20
CA THR A 45 -8.20 6.32 5.46
C THR A 45 -8.70 7.70 5.88
N SER A 46 -7.80 8.61 6.24
CA SER A 46 -8.13 9.96 6.68
C SER A 46 -6.95 10.89 6.44
N VAL A 47 -7.24 12.19 6.35
CA VAL A 47 -6.24 13.25 6.33
C VAL A 47 -6.39 14.08 7.61
N THR A 48 -5.30 14.31 8.31
CA THR A 48 -5.26 15.10 9.55
C THR A 48 -4.39 16.34 9.36
N LEU A 49 -4.93 17.49 9.73
CA LEU A 49 -4.26 18.79 9.77
C LEU A 49 -4.14 19.22 11.23
N THR A 50 -2.96 19.66 11.63
CA THR A 50 -2.74 20.26 12.96
C THR A 50 -2.37 21.72 12.78
N THR A 51 -3.08 22.61 13.46
CA THR A 51 -2.85 24.06 13.45
C THR A 51 -2.19 24.53 14.73
N GLN A 52 -1.71 25.78 14.71
CA GLN A 52 -1.11 26.41 15.88
C GLN A 52 -2.15 26.81 16.93
N ILE A 53 -3.34 27.20 16.46
CA ILE A 53 -4.45 27.70 17.27
C ILE A 53 -5.62 26.71 17.19
N SER A 54 -6.41 26.63 18.27
CA SER A 54 -7.63 25.84 18.33
C SER A 54 -8.64 26.27 17.25
N LEU A 55 -9.32 25.29 16.69
CA LEU A 55 -10.26 25.42 15.59
C LEU A 55 -11.71 25.39 16.11
N LEU A 56 -12.61 26.05 15.39
CA LEU A 56 -14.05 25.98 15.66
C LEU A 56 -14.60 24.65 15.12
N PRO A 57 -15.38 23.87 15.89
CA PRO A 57 -15.76 22.52 15.50
C PRO A 57 -16.66 22.45 14.26
N ASP A 58 -17.59 23.40 14.10
CA ASP A 58 -18.64 23.34 13.07
C ASP A 58 -18.45 24.33 11.90
N ALA A 59 -17.33 25.06 11.86
CA ALA A 59 -17.10 26.10 10.84
C ALA A 59 -16.10 25.68 9.75
N ASN A 60 -15.34 24.60 9.96
CA ASN A 60 -14.23 24.23 9.07
C ASN A 60 -14.70 23.48 7.83
N GLU A 61 -13.91 23.59 6.77
CA GLU A 61 -14.10 22.85 5.52
C GLU A 61 -12.78 22.24 5.05
N ILE A 62 -12.80 20.94 4.73
CA ILE A 62 -11.67 20.25 4.10
C ILE A 62 -12.22 19.43 2.94
N VAL A 63 -11.60 19.58 1.77
CA VAL A 63 -11.98 18.89 0.54
C VAL A 63 -10.76 18.20 -0.05
N VAL A 64 -10.89 16.90 -0.30
CA VAL A 64 -9.83 16.10 -0.93
C VAL A 64 -10.25 15.69 -2.33
N THR A 65 -9.39 15.98 -3.31
CA THR A 65 -9.62 15.72 -4.74
C THR A 65 -8.47 14.91 -5.33
N ASP A 66 -8.79 14.07 -6.31
CA ASP A 66 -7.79 13.35 -7.10
C ASP A 66 -7.19 14.22 -8.22
N SER A 67 -6.31 13.63 -9.02
CA SER A 67 -5.70 14.26 -10.19
C SER A 67 -6.69 14.60 -11.30
N SER A 68 -7.86 13.96 -11.31
CA SER A 68 -8.98 14.22 -12.24
C SER A 68 -9.93 15.31 -11.73
N GLY A 69 -9.72 15.81 -10.50
CA GLY A 69 -10.59 16.78 -9.83
C GLY A 69 -11.83 16.17 -9.18
N VAL A 70 -11.93 14.84 -9.12
CA VAL A 70 -13.03 14.13 -8.45
C VAL A 70 -12.81 14.16 -6.95
N ARG A 71 -13.90 14.40 -6.21
CA ARG A 71 -13.91 14.48 -4.75
C ARG A 71 -13.80 13.08 -4.13
N VAL A 72 -12.73 12.81 -3.39
CA VAL A 72 -12.39 11.50 -2.80
C VAL A 72 -12.50 11.43 -1.27
N ASP A 73 -12.90 12.50 -0.60
CA ASP A 73 -13.28 12.49 0.83
C ASP A 73 -14.68 11.87 1.04
N ASP A 74 -14.99 11.46 2.26
CA ASP A 74 -16.34 10.96 2.63
C ASP A 74 -17.23 12.06 3.25
N GLY A 75 -16.67 13.27 3.45
CA GLY A 75 -17.35 14.40 4.07
C GLY A 75 -17.43 14.34 5.60
N THR A 76 -16.87 13.30 6.22
CA THR A 76 -16.80 13.20 7.70
C THR A 76 -15.63 14.02 8.23
N LEU A 77 -15.90 15.29 8.52
CA LEU A 77 -14.95 16.19 9.17
C LEU A 77 -15.13 16.14 10.68
N THR A 78 -14.08 15.76 11.39
CA THR A 78 -14.02 15.81 12.85
C THR A 78 -12.94 16.78 13.27
N VAL A 79 -13.30 17.72 14.14
CA VAL A 79 -12.39 18.75 14.64
C VAL A 79 -12.26 18.56 16.14
N SER A 80 -11.02 18.46 16.62
CA SER A 80 -10.69 18.34 18.03
C SER A 80 -9.60 19.34 18.37
N ASP A 81 -10.00 20.43 19.01
CA ASP A 81 -9.10 21.48 19.48
C ASP A 81 -8.25 22.05 18.33
N THR A 82 -6.95 21.77 18.26
CA THR A 82 -6.05 22.22 17.18
C THR A 82 -5.97 21.27 15.97
N THR A 83 -6.75 20.19 15.98
CA THR A 83 -6.67 19.14 14.95
C THR A 83 -7.96 19.02 14.16
N ALA A 84 -7.84 18.92 12.84
CA ALA A 84 -8.96 18.65 11.95
C ALA A 84 -8.67 17.40 11.11
N THR A 85 -9.57 16.43 11.15
CA THR A 85 -9.45 15.16 10.47
C THR A 85 -10.63 14.94 9.54
N ILE A 86 -10.34 14.71 8.26
CA ILE A 86 -11.34 14.39 7.24
C ILE A 86 -11.19 12.92 6.82
N GLY A 87 -12.30 12.19 6.76
CA GLY A 87 -12.33 10.82 6.25
C GLY A 87 -12.13 10.77 4.73
N LEU A 88 -11.47 9.70 4.26
CA LEU A 88 -11.25 9.43 2.85
C LEU A 88 -11.98 8.17 2.40
N LYS A 89 -12.49 8.20 1.17
CA LYS A 89 -12.89 7.00 0.47
C LYS A 89 -11.65 6.15 0.15
N PRO A 90 -11.78 4.81 0.05
CA PRO A 90 -10.66 3.95 -0.32
C PRO A 90 -10.01 4.38 -1.64
N LEU A 91 -8.74 4.78 -1.58
CA LEU A 91 -7.98 5.20 -2.76
C LEU A 91 -7.56 3.96 -3.56
N VAL A 92 -7.95 3.91 -4.83
CA VAL A 92 -7.61 2.83 -5.78
C VAL A 92 -6.59 3.28 -6.81
N ASP A 93 -6.68 4.52 -7.27
CA ASP A 93 -5.83 5.05 -8.32
C ASP A 93 -4.56 5.67 -7.76
N SER A 94 -3.41 5.26 -8.29
CA SER A 94 -2.15 5.93 -8.01
C SER A 94 -2.13 7.32 -8.65
N GLY A 95 -1.71 8.34 -7.92
CA GLY A 95 -1.64 9.69 -8.45
C GLY A 95 -1.46 10.76 -7.39
N ILE A 96 -1.51 12.02 -7.84
CA ILE A 96 -1.42 13.19 -6.99
C ILE A 96 -2.82 13.55 -6.50
N TYR A 97 -2.96 13.59 -5.18
CA TYR A 97 -4.16 14.01 -4.49
C TYR A 97 -3.94 15.42 -3.92
N ARG A 98 -4.96 16.27 -4.04
CA ARG A 98 -4.95 17.64 -3.55
C ARG A 98 -5.94 17.79 -2.40
N VAL A 99 -5.44 18.28 -1.28
CA VAL A 99 -6.21 18.61 -0.09
C VAL A 99 -6.33 20.12 -0.01
N SER A 100 -7.54 20.63 -0.11
CA SER A 100 -7.88 22.05 0.07
C SER A 100 -8.57 22.21 1.41
N TYR A 101 -8.23 23.27 2.15
CA TYR A 101 -8.78 23.51 3.48
C TYR A 101 -9.09 24.98 3.73
N VAL A 102 -10.13 25.21 4.50
CA VAL A 102 -10.54 26.50 5.09
C VAL A 102 -10.82 26.23 6.56
N LEU A 103 -9.95 26.73 7.44
CA LEU A 103 -10.00 26.48 8.87
C LEU A 103 -10.27 27.78 9.63
N TYR A 104 -11.25 27.77 10.52
CA TYR A 104 -11.66 28.90 11.34
C TYR A 104 -11.18 28.69 12.78
N SER A 105 -10.59 29.75 13.33
CA SER A 105 -10.15 29.83 14.73
C SER A 105 -10.84 30.99 15.43
N GLU A 106 -10.94 30.91 16.76
CA GLU A 106 -11.61 31.95 17.55
C GLU A 106 -10.78 33.25 17.53
N GLY A 107 -11.38 34.34 17.01
CA GLY A 107 -10.77 35.67 17.02
C GLY A 107 -9.65 35.89 16.00
N ASP A 108 -9.47 34.97 15.04
CA ASP A 108 -8.46 35.07 13.97
C ASP A 108 -9.10 35.05 12.57
N VAL A 109 -8.32 35.39 11.54
CA VAL A 109 -8.73 35.24 10.14
C VAL A 109 -8.76 33.75 9.74
N PRO A 110 -9.60 33.37 8.78
CA PRO A 110 -9.63 32.00 8.27
C PRO A 110 -8.27 31.59 7.69
N LEU A 111 -7.80 30.40 8.07
CA LEU A 111 -6.59 29.78 7.53
C LEU A 111 -6.98 28.97 6.30
N GLU A 112 -6.66 29.52 5.13
CA GLU A 112 -6.94 28.92 3.83
C GLU A 112 -5.67 28.41 3.17
N GLY A 113 -5.77 27.27 2.50
CA GLY A 113 -4.65 26.74 1.74
C GLY A 113 -4.93 25.43 1.03
N SER A 114 -3.90 24.91 0.39
CA SER A 114 -3.93 23.58 -0.16
C SER A 114 -2.56 22.93 -0.14
N PHE A 115 -2.55 21.60 -0.08
CA PHE A 115 -1.34 20.82 -0.24
C PHE A 115 -1.63 19.56 -1.05
N THR A 116 -0.57 18.92 -1.53
CA THR A 116 -0.69 17.69 -2.32
C THR A 116 0.10 16.56 -1.71
N PHE A 117 -0.36 15.33 -1.87
CA PHE A 117 0.41 14.13 -1.60
C PHE A 117 0.27 13.16 -2.78
N ASN A 118 1.28 12.33 -2.99
CA ASN A 118 1.27 11.31 -4.04
C ASN A 118 0.90 9.96 -3.41
N PHE A 119 -0.10 9.28 -3.93
CA PHE A 119 -0.42 7.91 -3.53
C PHE A 119 0.12 6.96 -4.60
N SER A 120 0.99 6.05 -4.19
CA SER A 120 1.53 5.00 -5.04
C SER A 120 0.86 3.69 -4.67
N ALA A 121 -0.21 3.33 -5.39
CA ALA A 121 -0.85 2.03 -5.20
C ALA A 121 0.19 0.91 -5.38
N PRO A 122 0.27 -0.05 -4.45
CA PRO A 122 1.17 -1.19 -4.63
C PRO A 122 0.69 -1.96 -5.85
N SER A 123 1.56 -2.14 -6.83
CA SER A 123 1.30 -3.06 -7.93
C SER A 123 1.01 -4.41 -7.32
N VAL A 124 -0.23 -4.88 -7.45
CA VAL A 124 -0.58 -6.26 -7.16
C VAL A 124 0.17 -7.09 -8.20
N ILE A 125 1.39 -7.49 -7.87
CA ILE A 125 1.96 -8.71 -8.41
C ILE A 125 1.02 -9.80 -7.91
N THR A 126 -0.02 -10.08 -8.70
CA THR A 126 -0.74 -11.34 -8.63
C THR A 126 0.36 -12.37 -8.53
N PRO A 127 0.51 -13.09 -7.40
CA PRO A 127 1.42 -14.22 -7.38
C PRO A 127 0.98 -15.03 -8.59
N ASN A 128 1.88 -15.20 -9.55
CA ASN A 128 1.71 -16.17 -10.60
C ASN A 128 1.48 -17.44 -9.81
N GLU A 129 0.22 -17.84 -9.67
CA GLU A 129 -0.12 -19.15 -9.17
C GLU A 129 0.78 -20.07 -9.97
N PRO A 130 1.70 -20.82 -9.33
CA PRO A 130 2.53 -21.73 -10.07
C PRO A 130 1.55 -22.66 -10.76
N SER A 131 1.34 -22.42 -12.06
CA SER A 131 0.59 -23.32 -12.92
C SER A 131 1.14 -24.68 -12.58
N PRO A 132 0.33 -25.62 -12.04
CA PRO A 132 0.85 -26.90 -11.64
C PRO A 132 1.52 -27.48 -12.87
N THR A 133 2.85 -27.52 -12.87
CA THR A 133 3.60 -28.30 -13.83
C THR A 133 2.96 -29.68 -13.77
N PRO A 134 2.45 -30.23 -14.89
CA PRO A 134 1.75 -31.49 -14.85
C PRO A 134 2.67 -32.48 -14.15
N THR A 135 2.23 -32.95 -12.99
CA THR A 135 2.90 -34.03 -12.28
C THR A 135 2.97 -35.16 -13.29
N LYS A 136 4.18 -35.51 -13.73
CA LYS A 136 4.38 -36.75 -14.47
C LYS A 136 3.92 -37.87 -13.54
N SER A 137 2.67 -38.29 -13.75
CA SER A 137 2.13 -39.52 -13.19
C SER A 137 3.14 -40.60 -13.54
N GLN A 138 3.84 -41.14 -12.54
CA GLN A 138 4.65 -42.32 -12.74
C GLN A 138 3.68 -43.45 -13.03
N THR A 139 3.52 -43.77 -14.31
CA THR A 139 2.84 -44.99 -14.73
C THR A 139 3.55 -46.16 -14.02
N PRO A 140 2.84 -47.02 -13.27
CA PRO A 140 3.45 -48.20 -12.67
C PRO A 140 4.12 -49.00 -13.79
N ALA A 141 5.35 -49.45 -13.55
CA ALA A 141 6.18 -50.15 -14.52
C ALA A 141 5.36 -51.24 -15.23
N SER A 142 4.92 -50.96 -16.46
CA SER A 142 4.21 -51.93 -17.28
C SER A 142 5.21 -53.01 -17.66
N SER A 143 4.84 -54.27 -17.40
CA SER A 143 5.62 -55.49 -17.68
C SER A 143 6.39 -55.36 -18.98
N SER A 144 7.72 -55.21 -18.86
CA SER A 144 8.57 -54.98 -20.02
C SER A 144 8.52 -56.20 -20.93
N TRP A 145 8.37 -55.99 -22.23
CA TRP A 145 8.35 -57.06 -23.24
C TRP A 145 9.57 -57.99 -23.09
N GLY A 146 10.72 -57.43 -22.70
CA GLY A 146 11.93 -58.19 -22.39
C GLY A 146 11.77 -59.18 -21.23
N THR A 147 11.05 -58.82 -20.17
CA THR A 147 10.78 -59.74 -19.05
C THR A 147 9.90 -60.90 -19.48
N ASN A 148 8.86 -60.66 -20.28
CA ASN A 148 7.97 -61.74 -20.75
C ASN A 148 8.71 -62.72 -21.67
N VAL A 149 9.52 -62.22 -22.60
CA VAL A 149 10.34 -63.08 -23.48
C VAL A 149 11.35 -63.89 -22.68
N PHE A 150 11.97 -63.28 -21.66
CA PHE A 150 12.92 -63.97 -20.78
C PHE A 150 12.26 -65.10 -19.98
N ILE A 151 11.06 -64.88 -19.45
CA ILE A 151 10.30 -65.91 -18.72
C ILE A 151 9.93 -67.08 -19.63
N ILE A 152 9.47 -66.80 -20.86
CA ILE A 152 9.11 -67.84 -21.84
C ILE A 152 10.33 -68.68 -22.20
N PHE A 153 11.50 -68.06 -22.38
CA PHE A 153 12.74 -68.76 -22.67
C PHE A 153 13.16 -69.71 -21.52
N ILE A 154 13.09 -69.25 -20.26
CA ILE A 154 13.37 -70.11 -19.09
C ILE A 154 12.42 -71.31 -19.03
N LEU A 155 11.14 -71.10 -19.32
CA LEU A 155 10.13 -72.16 -19.25
C LEU A 155 10.39 -73.26 -20.31
N ILE A 156 10.74 -72.85 -21.54
CA ILE A 156 11.11 -73.78 -22.61
C ILE A 156 12.37 -74.56 -22.23
N LEU A 157 13.41 -73.89 -21.74
CA LEU A 157 14.65 -74.54 -21.35
C LEU A 157 14.44 -75.57 -20.23
N ALA A 158 13.65 -75.22 -19.21
CA ALA A 158 13.29 -76.11 -18.11
C ALA A 158 12.53 -77.35 -18.61
N PHE A 159 11.63 -77.19 -19.58
CA PHE A 159 10.87 -78.30 -20.16
C PHE A 159 11.78 -79.30 -20.89
N PHE A 160 12.76 -78.82 -21.67
CA PHE A 160 13.73 -79.69 -22.33
C PHE A 160 14.62 -80.45 -21.34
N VAL A 161 15.06 -79.79 -20.27
CA VAL A 161 15.83 -80.44 -19.20
C VAL A 161 14.98 -81.52 -18.52
N PHE A 162 13.72 -81.23 -18.23
CA PHE A 162 12.81 -82.19 -17.61
C PHE A 162 12.59 -83.44 -18.47
N ILE A 163 12.35 -83.26 -19.77
CA ILE A 163 12.23 -84.38 -20.73
C ILE A 163 13.52 -85.16 -20.83
N GLY A 164 14.67 -84.47 -20.88
CA GLY A 164 15.99 -85.10 -20.88
C GLY A 164 16.21 -85.98 -19.66
N LEU A 165 15.89 -85.48 -18.46
CA LEU A 165 15.96 -86.28 -17.23
C LEU A 165 14.96 -87.44 -17.23
N ALA A 166 13.72 -87.24 -17.69
CA ALA A 166 12.72 -88.29 -17.74
C ALA A 166 13.14 -89.44 -18.69
N LEU A 167 13.69 -89.10 -19.85
CA LEU A 167 14.23 -90.08 -20.79
C LEU A 167 15.50 -90.76 -20.25
N TYR A 168 16.37 -89.99 -19.57
CA TYR A 168 17.57 -90.53 -18.93
C TYR A 168 17.22 -91.53 -17.81
N ALA A 169 16.26 -91.18 -16.95
CA ALA A 169 15.75 -92.08 -15.92
C ALA A 169 15.16 -93.35 -16.54
N ARG A 170 14.34 -93.22 -17.59
CA ARG A 170 13.76 -94.36 -18.29
C ARG A 170 14.83 -95.27 -18.92
N LYS A 171 15.91 -94.69 -19.45
CA LYS A 171 17.07 -95.46 -19.95
C LYS A 171 17.77 -96.21 -18.82
N LEU A 172 18.06 -95.51 -17.71
CA LEU A 172 18.75 -96.08 -16.55
C LEU A 172 18.01 -97.28 -15.93
N PHE A 173 16.67 -97.25 -15.91
CA PHE A 173 15.85 -98.36 -15.41
C PHE A 173 15.68 -99.52 -16.39
N ARG A 174 15.95 -99.33 -17.68
CA ARG A 174 15.86 -100.39 -18.70
C ARG A 174 17.15 -101.19 -18.84
N ASP A 175 18.27 -100.60 -18.45
CA ASP A 175 19.60 -101.24 -18.47
C ASP A 175 19.95 -101.93 -17.12
N ARG A 176 18.97 -102.07 -16.21
CA ARG A 176 19.01 -102.89 -14.99
C ARG A 176 18.09 -104.09 -15.15
#